data_AF-A0ABD7NAR8-F1
#
_entry.id   AF-A0ABD7NAR8-F1
#
_cell.length_a   1.000
_cell.length_b   1.000
_cell.length_c   1.000
_cell.angle_alpha   90.00
_cell.angle_beta   90.00
_cell.angle_gamma   90.00
#
_symmetry.space_group_name_H-M   'P 1'
#
loop_
_entity.id
_entity.type
_entity.pdbx_description
1 polymer ?
#
loop_
_entity_poly.entity_id
_entity_poly.type
_entity_poly.pdbx_seq_one_letter_code
_entity_poly.pdbx_strand_id
1 'polypeptide(L)' 'MKRQVPETLMSKIILVRGSIPDTSAALDSRIYFDQNGVLSKRFGLTAVPARITPAPSGERLNIETFPVK' A
#
# COMPACT_ATOMS: atom_id res chain seq x y z
N MET A 1 17.42 -25.37 -0.58
CA MET A 1 17.49 -24.14 0.26
C MET A 1 16.16 -23.94 0.96
N LYS A 2 16.13 -23.73 2.28
CA LYS A 2 14.90 -23.33 2.98
C LYS A 2 14.57 -21.89 2.60
N ARG A 3 13.34 -21.63 2.15
CA ARG A 3 12.88 -20.28 1.81
C ARG A 3 12.85 -19.44 3.08
N GLN A 4 13.65 -18.37 3.13
CA GLN A 4 13.60 -17.44 4.25
C GLN A 4 12.24 -16.74 4.28
N VAL A 5 11.56 -16.84 5.41
CA VAL A 5 10.30 -16.14 5.66
C VAL A 5 10.66 -14.89 6.49
N PRO A 6 10.36 -13.68 6.01
CA PRO A 6 10.61 -12.46 6.78
C PRO A 6 9.82 -12.50 8.09
N GLU A 7 10.44 -12.04 9.18
CA GLU A 7 9.76 -11.87 10.47
C GLU A 7 8.70 -10.76 10.42
N THR A 8 8.84 -9.82 9.48
CA THR A 8 7.94 -8.68 9.29
C THR A 8 6.97 -8.89 8.14
N LEU A 9 5.79 -8.28 8.24
CA LEU A 9 4.76 -8.34 7.21
C LEU A 9 5.29 -7.68 5.92
N MET A 10 5.43 -8.47 4.85
CA MET A 10 5.76 -7.96 3.52
C MET A 10 4.66 -7.01 3.03
N SER A 11 4.90 -5.71 3.16
CA SER A 11 3.97 -4.65 2.77
C SER A 11 4.43 -3.98 1.47
N LYS A 12 3.49 -3.64 0.59
CA LYS A 12 3.77 -2.83 -0.60
C LYS A 12 3.30 -1.40 -0.36
N ILE A 13 4.19 -0.43 -0.51
CA ILE A 13 3.86 0.99 -0.41
C ILE A 13 3.46 1.48 -1.81
N ILE A 14 2.24 2.00 -1.93
CA ILE A 14 1.71 2.54 -3.19
C ILE A 14 1.53 4.05 -3.00
N LEU A 15 2.28 4.83 -3.75
CA LEU A 15 2.17 6.27 -3.81
C LEU A 15 1.09 6.67 -4.82
N VAL A 16 0.00 7.26 -4.32
CA VAL A 16 -1.13 7.69 -5.16
C VAL A 16 -0.87 9.07 -5.79
N ARG A 17 -0.27 10.00 -5.03
CA ARG A 17 0.14 11.33 -5.48
C ARG A 17 1.41 11.76 -4.76
N GLY A 18 2.24 12.58 -5.40
CA GLY A 18 3.49 13.10 -4.84
C GLY A 18 4.68 12.85 -5.75
N SER A 19 5.86 13.24 -5.28
CA SER A 19 7.13 13.10 -5.99
C SER A 19 7.73 11.71 -5.76
N ILE A 20 8.02 11.00 -6.86
CA ILE A 20 8.65 9.68 -6.78
C ILE A 20 10.06 9.77 -6.16
N PRO A 21 10.98 10.62 -6.68
CA PRO A 21 12.33 10.69 -6.14
C PRO A 21 12.34 11.00 -4.65
N ASP A 22 11.53 11.98 -4.22
CA ASP A 22 11.49 12.41 -2.82
C ASP A 22 10.94 11.30 -1.91
N THR A 23 9.88 10.61 -2.35
CA THR A 23 9.28 9.51 -1.58
C THR A 23 10.23 8.33 -1.47
N SER A 24 10.92 7.98 -2.56
CA SER A 24 11.93 6.92 -2.57
C SER A 24 13.10 7.25 -1.64
N ALA A 25 13.58 8.50 -1.66
CA ALA A 25 14.65 8.95 -0.76
C ALA A 25 14.21 8.95 0.71
N ALA A 26 12.96 9.34 1.01
CA ALA A 26 12.47 9.46 2.37
C ALA A 26 12.16 8.12 3.05
N LEU A 27 11.68 7.12 2.30
CA LEU A 27 11.20 5.86 2.87
C LEU A 27 12.22 4.72 2.83
N ASP A 28 13.33 4.87 2.10
CA ASP A 28 14.35 3.82 1.89
C ASP A 28 13.73 2.44 1.60
N SER A 29 12.67 2.45 0.81
CA SER A 29 11.79 1.30 0.58
C SER A 29 11.40 1.23 -0.88
N ARG A 30 11.08 0.02 -1.35
CA ARG A 30 10.53 -0.16 -2.70
C ARG A 30 9.13 0.44 -2.77
N ILE A 31 8.98 1.49 -3.57
CA ILE A 31 7.71 2.19 -3.78
C ILE A 31 7.10 1.78 -5.13
N TYR A 32 5.78 1.61 -5.14
CA TYR A 32 4.95 1.44 -6.33
C TYR A 32 4.08 2.70 -6.50
N PHE A 33 3.51 2.91 -7.68
CA PHE A 33 2.80 4.16 -7.98
C PHE A 33 1.43 3.88 -8.58
N ASP A 34 0.45 4.68 -8.16
CA ASP A 34 -0.91 4.68 -8.69
C ASP A 34 -1.31 6.07 -9.16
N GLN A 35 -0.45 6.72 -9.96
CA GLN A 35 -0.63 8.12 -10.36
C GLN A 35 -1.94 8.37 -11.13
N ASN A 36 -2.43 7.38 -11.86
CA ASN A 36 -3.68 7.47 -12.61
C ASN A 36 -4.91 6.94 -11.82
N GLY A 37 -4.71 6.56 -10.55
CA GLY A 37 -5.77 6.07 -9.68
C GLY A 37 -6.39 4.73 -10.13
N VAL A 38 -5.67 3.91 -10.90
CA VAL A 38 -6.18 2.62 -11.39
C VAL A 38 -6.43 1.66 -10.23
N LEU A 39 -5.47 1.54 -9.30
CA LEU A 39 -5.64 0.71 -8.11
C LEU A 39 -6.64 1.34 -7.14
N SER A 40 -6.58 2.65 -6.96
CA SER A 40 -7.50 3.40 -6.09
C SER A 40 -8.95 3.19 -6.51
N LYS A 41 -9.25 3.28 -7.82
CA LYS A 41 -10.58 2.98 -8.38
C LYS A 41 -10.94 1.51 -8.21
N ARG A 42 -10.01 0.59 -8.51
CA ARG A 42 -10.25 -0.86 -8.40
C ARG A 42 -10.61 -1.29 -6.98
N PHE A 43 -9.97 -0.70 -5.97
CA PHE A 43 -10.23 -0.99 -4.56
C PHE A 43 -11.33 -0.09 -3.96
N GLY A 44 -11.91 0.83 -4.73
CA GLY A 44 -12.95 1.73 -4.23
C GLY A 44 -12.45 2.68 -3.13
N LEU A 45 -11.18 3.09 -3.16
CA LEU A 45 -10.62 4.00 -2.16
C LEU A 45 -11.26 5.38 -2.29
N THR A 46 -11.86 5.86 -1.20
CA THR A 46 -12.50 7.18 -1.12
C THR A 46 -11.59 8.24 -0.48
N ALA A 47 -10.57 7.81 0.26
CA ALA A 47 -9.58 8.68 0.89
C ALA A 47 -8.21 7.98 0.99
N VAL A 48 -7.15 8.78 1.11
CA VAL A 48 -5.78 8.33 1.38
C VAL A 48 -5.20 9.15 2.55
N PRO A 49 -4.30 8.59 3.37
CA PRO A 49 -3.72 7.25 3.26
C PRO A 49 -4.70 6.14 3.67
N ALA A 50 -4.58 4.98 3.02
CA ALA A 50 -5.39 3.80 3.28
C ALA A 50 -4.53 2.55 3.38
N ARG A 51 -4.93 1.60 4.23
CA ARG A 51 -4.32 0.27 4.37
C ARG A 51 -5.30 -0.79 3.87
N ILE A 52 -4.81 -1.69 3.02
CA ILE A 52 -5.55 -2.83 2.51
C ILE A 52 -4.92 -4.11 3.05
N THR A 53 -5.70 -4.97 3.69
CA THR A 53 -5.26 -6.29 4.17
C THR A 53 -6.23 -7.38 3.76
N PRO A 54 -5.81 -8.65 3.65
CA PRO A 54 -6.74 -9.76 3.56
C PRO A 54 -7.62 -9.82 4.80
N ALA A 55 -8.92 -10.03 4.64
CA ALA A 55 -9.80 -10.40 5.74
C ALA A 55 -9.37 -11.78 6.28
N PRO A 56 -9.67 -12.12 7.56
CA PRO A 56 -9.35 -13.44 8.11
C PRO A 56 -9.89 -14.62 7.29
N SER A 57 -10.99 -14.42 6.56
CA SER A 57 -11.57 -15.43 5.67
C SER A 57 -10.77 -15.68 4.39
N GLY A 58 -9.87 -14.77 4.00
CA GLY A 58 -9.10 -14.84 2.75
C GLY A 58 -9.89 -14.50 1.48
N GLU A 59 -11.22 -14.42 1.54
CA GLU A 59 -12.10 -14.16 0.38
C GLU A 59 -12.35 -12.66 0.13
N ARG A 60 -12.08 -11.82 1.13
CA ARG A 60 -12.35 -10.38 1.09
C ARG A 60 -11.11 -9.59 1.49
N LEU A 61 -11.14 -8.30 1.16
CA LEU A 61 -10.15 -7.33 1.60
C LEU A 61 -10.77 -6.41 2.65
N ASN A 62 -10.01 -6.12 3.69
CA ASN A 62 -10.30 -5.06 4.65
C ASN A 62 -9.60 -3.78 4.17
N ILE A 63 -10.33 -2.67 4.17
CA ILE A 63 -9.82 -1.35 3.80
C ILE A 63 -10.03 -0.42 4.98
N GLU A 64 -8.95 0.19 5.46
CA GLU A 64 -8.95 1.16 6.56
C GLU A 64 -8.36 2.47 6.04
N THR A 65 -9.10 3.56 6.19
CA THR A 65 -8.63 4.92 5.86
C THR A 65 -8.18 5.64 7.11
N PHE A 66 -7.08 6.37 7.04
CA PHE A 66 -6.55 7.14 8.17
C PHE A 66 -6.77 8.64 7.93
N PRO A 67 -7.05 9.42 8.98
CA PRO A 67 -7.14 10.86 8.87
C PRO A 67 -5.77 11.45 8.51
N VAL A 68 -5.77 12.39 7.57
CA VAL A 68 -4.59 13.21 7.29
C VAL A 68 -4.51 14.27 8.39
N LYS A 69 -3.36 14.34 9.09
CA LYS A 69 -3.07 15.42 10.03
C LYS A 69 -2.59 16.66 9.30
#